data_AF-A0A529X7M5-F1
#
_entry.id   AF-A0A529X7M5-F1
#
_cell.length_a   1.000
_cell.length_b   1.000
_cell.length_c   1.000
_cell.angle_alpha   90.00
_cell.angle_beta   90.00
_cell.angle_gamma   90.00
#
_symmetry.space_group_name_H-M   'P 1'
#
loop_
_entity.id
_entity.type
_entity.pdbx_description
1 polymer ?
#
loop_
_entity_poly.entity_id
_entity_poly.type
_entity_poly.pdbx_seq_one_letter_code
_entity_poly.pdbx_strand_id
1 'polypeptide(L)'
;MTAVTIRNLPEETHRALRVRAAINGRSTEAEIRAILEDAVRPEGRVRLGSLLTAIARRAGVTDEDVEALEQVRGKSPAEPPKFE
;
A
#
# COMPACT_ATOMS: atom_id res chain seq x y z
N MET A 1 15.30 1.14 -6.19
CA MET A 1 15.31 1.99 -4.98
C MET A 1 14.82 3.36 -5.38
N THR A 2 13.84 3.90 -4.66
CA THR A 2 13.41 5.31 -4.84
C THR A 2 14.06 6.12 -3.74
N ALA A 3 14.73 7.22 -4.10
CA ALA A 3 15.44 8.07 -3.16
C ALA A 3 14.91 9.51 -3.26
N VAL A 4 14.81 10.18 -2.12
CA VAL A 4 14.42 11.59 -2.01
C VAL A 4 15.47 12.31 -1.17
N THR A 5 15.96 13.44 -1.66
CA THR A 5 16.92 14.29 -0.93
C THR A 5 16.26 15.60 -0.54
N ILE A 6 16.18 15.87 0.76
CA ILE A 6 15.66 17.14 1.30
C ILE A 6 16.85 18.06 1.56
N ARG A 7 16.92 19.21 0.88
CA ARG A 7 17.98 20.20 1.06
C ARG A 7 17.52 21.31 2.00
N ASN A 8 18.47 21.94 2.70
CA ASN A 8 18.23 23.09 3.58
C ASN A 8 17.19 22.80 4.68
N LEU A 9 17.17 21.58 5.22
CA LEU A 9 16.30 21.25 6.35
C LEU A 9 16.80 22.02 7.59
N PRO A 10 15.94 22.76 8.31
CA PRO A 10 16.33 23.43 9.53
C PRO A 10 16.94 22.44 10.54
N GLU A 11 18.05 22.84 11.17
CA GLU A 11 18.77 21.98 12.13
C GLU A 11 17.89 21.54 13.31
N GLU A 12 16.99 22.42 13.75
CA GLU A 12 15.99 22.10 14.79
C GLU A 12 15.08 20.96 14.36
N THR A 13 14.64 20.93 13.10
CA THR A 13 13.79 19.88 12.54
C THR A 13 14.56 18.57 12.42
N HIS A 14 15.82 18.63 11.94
CA HIS A 14 16.67 17.45 11.88
C HIS A 14 16.90 16.83 13.27
N ARG A 15 17.16 17.67 14.29
CA ARG A 15 17.31 17.23 15.68
C ARG A 15 16.01 16.63 16.23
N ALA A 16 14.86 17.26 15.98
CA ALA A 16 13.57 16.74 16.39
C ALA A 16 13.27 15.36 15.77
N LEU A 17 13.57 15.18 14.48
CA LEU A 17 13.44 13.89 13.79
C LEU A 17 14.34 12.82 14.41
N ARG A 18 15.59 13.15 14.74
CA ARG A 18 16.51 12.22 15.42
C ARG A 18 15.99 11.77 16.78
N VAL A 19 15.47 12.71 17.58
CA VAL A 19 14.88 12.39 18.90
C VAL A 19 13.64 11.51 18.74
N ARG A 20 12.74 11.86 17.83
CA ARG A 20 11.54 11.06 17.53
C ARG A 20 11.88 9.65 17.05
N ALA A 21 12.88 9.51 16.19
CA ALA A 21 13.35 8.22 15.72
C ALA A 21 13.89 7.35 16.88
N ALA A 22 14.66 7.95 17.79
CA ALA A 22 15.18 7.26 18.97
C ALA A 22 14.05 6.78 19.90
N ILE A 23 13.02 7.61 20.12
CA ILE A 23 11.82 7.23 20.90
C ILE A 23 11.11 6.03 20.26
N ASN A 24 11.02 6.00 18.93
CA ASN A 24 10.36 4.92 18.20
C ASN A 24 11.26 3.69 17.94
N GLY A 25 12.51 3.69 18.42
CA GLY A 25 13.47 2.60 18.19
C GLY A 25 13.85 2.41 16.71
N ARG A 26 13.85 3.49 15.92
CA ARG A 26 14.10 3.50 14.47
C ARG A 26 15.32 4.34 14.12
N SER A 27 15.89 4.11 12.94
CA SER A 27 16.82 5.07 12.34
C SER A 27 16.07 6.34 11.92
N THR A 28 16.77 7.48 11.82
CA THR A 28 16.17 8.73 11.36
C THR A 28 15.53 8.59 9.99
N GLU A 29 16.17 7.87 9.06
CA GLU A 29 15.63 7.61 7.73
C GLU A 29 14.35 6.76 7.78
N ALA A 30 14.32 5.72 8.63
CA ALA A 30 13.13 4.88 8.80
C ALA A 30 11.96 5.67 9.40
N GLU A 31 12.23 6.61 10.31
CA GLU A 31 11.21 7.49 10.86
C GLU A 31 10.70 8.49 9.82
N ILE A 32 11.57 9.10 9.02
CA ILE A 32 11.18 9.99 7.91
C ILE A 32 10.29 9.24 6.92
N ARG A 33 10.67 8.00 6.57
CA ARG A 33 9.86 7.15 5.69
C ARG A 33 8.48 6.87 6.27
N ALA A 34 8.40 6.52 7.55
CA ALA A 34 7.12 6.27 8.23
C ALA A 34 6.22 7.52 8.22
N ILE A 35 6.78 8.70 8.50
CA ILE A 35 6.04 9.97 8.46
C ILE A 35 5.48 10.23 7.05
N LEU A 36 6.31 10.03 6.02
CA LEU A 36 5.86 10.23 4.63
C LEU A 36 4.77 9.23 4.25
N GLU A 37 4.94 7.95 4.60
CA GLU A 37 3.94 6.90 4.33
C GLU A 37 2.59 7.19 5.00
N ASP A 38 2.60 7.66 6.24
CA ASP A 38 1.38 8.02 6.96
C ASP A 38 0.76 9.31 6.39
N ALA A 39 1.56 10.32 6.05
CA ALA A 39 1.08 11.59 5.50
C ALA A 39 0.46 11.46 4.10
N VAL A 40 0.95 10.54 3.28
CA VAL A 40 0.43 10.30 1.92
C VAL A 40 -0.63 9.20 1.87
N ARG A 41 -0.96 8.58 3.01
CA ARG A 41 -2.00 7.56 3.06
C ARG A 41 -3.36 8.26 2.92
N PRO A 42 -4.17 7.94 1.90
CA PRO A 42 -5.51 8.52 1.76
C PRO A 42 -6.36 8.12 2.97
N GLU A 43 -7.01 9.09 3.59
CA GLU A 43 -8.07 8.82 4.57
C GLU A 43 -9.15 7.98 3.88
N GLY A 44 -9.58 6.89 4.52
CA GLY A 44 -10.57 5.98 3.94
C GLY A 44 -10.04 5.06 2.82
N ARG A 45 -8.71 4.92 2.63
CA ARG A 45 -8.17 3.93 1.68
C ARG A 45 -8.63 2.52 2.06
N VAL A 46 -9.59 2.00 1.29
CA VAL A 46 -9.99 0.60 1.37
C VAL A 46 -8.83 -0.25 0.87
N ARG A 47 -8.32 -1.14 1.72
CA ARG A 47 -7.40 -2.20 1.31
C ARG A 47 -8.19 -3.24 0.53
N LEU A 48 -8.57 -2.93 -0.71
CA LEU A 48 -9.54 -3.70 -1.51
C LEU A 48 -9.22 -5.20 -1.52
N GLY A 49 -7.95 -5.57 -1.75
CA GLY A 49 -7.51 -6.96 -1.68
C GLY A 49 -7.80 -7.61 -0.32
N SER A 50 -7.43 -6.95 0.79
CA SER A 50 -7.72 -7.44 2.14
C SER A 50 -9.23 -7.52 2.45
N LEU A 51 -10.01 -6.55 1.96
CA LEU A 51 -11.47 -6.56 2.09
C LEU A 51 -12.08 -7.74 1.33
N LEU A 52 -11.68 -7.94 0.07
CA LEU A 52 -12.12 -9.07 -0.75
C LEU A 52 -11.73 -10.41 -0.10
N THR A 53 -10.51 -10.53 0.45
CA THR A 53 -10.10 -11.71 1.21
C THR A 53 -10.99 -11.96 2.43
N ALA A 54 -11.36 -10.90 3.17
CA ALA A 54 -12.25 -11.03 4.32
C ALA A 54 -13.66 -11.48 3.91
N ILE A 55 -14.18 -10.95 2.80
CA ILE A 55 -15.47 -11.36 2.22
C ILE A 55 -15.42 -12.84 1.81
N ALA A 56 -14.38 -13.24 1.06
CA ALA A 56 -14.20 -14.62 0.60
C ALA A 56 -14.15 -15.61 1.77
N ARG A 57 -13.39 -15.28 2.83
CA ARG A 57 -13.33 -16.10 4.06
C ARG A 57 -14.69 -16.24 4.75
N ARG A 58 -15.45 -15.14 4.86
CA ARG A 58 -16.79 -15.17 5.47
C ARG A 58 -17.77 -15.99 4.63
N ALA A 59 -17.63 -15.95 3.31
CA ALA A 59 -18.44 -16.74 2.39
C ALA A 59 -18.00 -18.21 2.29
N GLY A 60 -16.86 -18.59 2.88
CA GLY A 60 -16.34 -19.94 2.83
C GLY A 60 -15.76 -20.34 1.48
N VAL A 61 -15.32 -19.36 0.68
CA VAL A 61 -14.73 -19.61 -0.65
C VAL A 61 -13.50 -20.51 -0.52
N THR A 62 -13.48 -21.60 -1.28
CA THR A 62 -12.37 -22.56 -1.34
C THR A 62 -11.60 -22.46 -2.65
N ASP A 63 -10.50 -23.21 -2.76
CA ASP A 63 -9.72 -23.26 -4.00
C ASP A 63 -10.52 -23.92 -5.15
N GLU A 64 -11.41 -24.87 -4.83
CA GLU A 64 -12.31 -25.49 -5.82
C GLU A 64 -13.29 -24.48 -6.44
N ASP A 65 -13.79 -23.51 -5.66
CA ASP A 65 -14.63 -22.41 -6.19
C ASP A 65 -13.85 -21.56 -7.20
N VAL A 66 -12.55 -21.32 -6.94
CA VAL A 66 -11.68 -20.55 -7.82
C VAL A 66 -11.38 -21.34 -9.10
N GLU A 67 -11.11 -22.64 -8.99
CA GLU A 67 -10.89 -23.53 -10.13
C GLU A 67 -12.13 -23.61 -11.03
N ALA A 68 -13.32 -23.71 -10.44
CA ALA A 68 -14.58 -23.71 -11.19
C ALA A 68 -14.77 -22.41 -11.99
N LEU A 69 -14.41 -21.26 -11.41
CA LEU A 69 -14.44 -19.96 -12.11
C LEU A 69 -13.44 -19.89 -13.27
N GLU A 70 -12.22 -20.39 -13.09
CA GLU A 70 -11.21 -20.41 -14.16
C GLU A 70 -11.58 -21.35 -15.32
N GLN A 71 -12.33 -22.42 -15.05
CA GLN A 71 -12.83 -23.32 -16.10
C GLN A 71 -13.87 -22.66 -17.01
N VAL A 72 -14.74 -21.81 -16.45
CA VAL A 72 -15.78 -21.11 -17.22
C VAL A 72 -15.32 -19.74 -17.75
N ARG A 73 -14.13 -19.27 -17.33
CA ARG A 73 -13.58 -17.99 -17.75
C ARG A 73 -13.27 -17.98 -19.25
N GLY A 74 -13.85 -17.01 -19.96
CA GLY A 74 -13.49 -16.75 -21.35
C GLY A 74 -12.01 -16.38 -21.48
N LYS A 75 -11.27 -17.15 -22.30
CA LYS A 75 -9.84 -16.93 -22.56
C LYS A 75 -9.58 -15.93 -23.68
N SER A 76 -10.63 -15.47 -24.35
CA SER A 76 -10.53 -14.45 -25.38
C SER A 76 -10.00 -13.15 -24.77
N PRO A 77 -9.00 -12.50 -25.39
CA PRO A 77 -8.55 -11.18 -24.98
C PRO A 77 -9.73 -10.20 -24.94
N ALA A 78 -9.71 -9.26 -24.00
CA ALA A 78 -10.69 -8.19 -23.98
C ALA A 78 -10.56 -7.33 -25.25
N GLU A 79 -11.69 -6.95 -25.85
CA GLU A 79 -11.67 -5.95 -26.91
C GLU A 79 -11.20 -4.60 -26.34
N PRO A 80 -10.22 -3.93 -26.97
CA PRO A 80 -9.76 -2.63 -26.51
C PRO A 80 -10.91 -1.61 -26.53
N PRO A 81 -11.02 -0.73 -25.51
CA PRO A 81 -11.98 0.36 -25.55
C PRO A 81 -11.71 1.26 -26.77
N LYS A 82 -12.74 1.58 -27.53
CA LYS A 82 -12.68 2.62 -28.56
C LYS A 82 -12.80 3.95 -27.85
N PHE A 83 -11.77 4.78 -27.96
CA PHE A 83 -11.82 6.17 -27.51
C PHE A 83 -12.29 7.02 -28.70
N GLU A 84 -13.43 7.69 -28.55
CA GLU A 84 -13.85 8.80 -29.44
C GLU A 84 -13.20 10.12 -29.00
#